data_AF-A0A2G5D4H0-F1
#
_entry.id   AF-A0A2G5D4H0-F1
#
_cell.length_a   1.000
_cell.length_b   1.000
_cell.length_c   1.000
_cell.angle_alpha   90.00
_cell.angle_beta   90.00
_cell.angle_gamma   90.00
#
_symmetry.space_group_name_H-M   'P 1'
#
loop_
_entity.id
_entity.type
_entity.pdbx_description
1 polymer ?
#
loop_
_entity_poly.entity_id
_entity_poly.type
_entity_poly.pdbx_seq_one_letter_code
_entity_poly.pdbx_strand_id
1 'polypeptide(L)'
;MELLTEITKYSVHLSQEPNGNYVLQKVLALEDPVITKDICNKMKDLVAQLSTQKHSSYVIEMCLQSTWMEIVVLALLKLNPKQVSLLAQDQFGNYVLQKALTLTKYNRNDLYQRLVTLLMQEKLILSLQHHPNGRNVYNLLDEGMLLSKNVI
;
A
#
# COMPACT_ATOMS: atom_id res chain seq x y z
N MET A 1 -22.00 -15.48 12.15
CA MET A 1 -20.67 -15.47 11.50
C MET A 1 -20.73 -15.68 9.98
N GLU A 2 -21.74 -16.36 9.42
CA GLU A 2 -21.82 -16.66 7.96
C GLU A 2 -21.68 -15.44 7.03
N LEU A 3 -22.26 -14.29 7.37
CA LEU A 3 -22.19 -13.09 6.53
C LEU A 3 -20.76 -12.56 6.36
N LEU A 4 -19.96 -12.51 7.44
CA LEU A 4 -18.58 -12.03 7.38
C LEU A 4 -17.70 -12.99 6.56
N THR A 5 -17.95 -14.28 6.66
CA THR A 5 -17.27 -15.30 5.84
C THR A 5 -17.57 -15.08 4.35
N GLU A 6 -18.83 -14.85 3.98
CA GLU A 6 -19.20 -14.64 2.57
C GLU A 6 -18.66 -13.30 2.03
N ILE A 7 -18.69 -12.22 2.83
CA ILE A 7 -18.05 -10.94 2.46
C ILE A 7 -16.55 -11.14 2.23
N THR A 8 -15.88 -11.84 3.14
CA THR A 8 -14.44 -12.11 3.04
C THR A 8 -14.10 -12.93 1.80
N LYS A 9 -14.95 -13.92 1.47
CA LYS A 9 -14.80 -14.76 0.27
C LYS A 9 -14.75 -13.93 -1.01
N TYR A 10 -15.61 -12.92 -1.13
CA TYR A 10 -15.74 -12.04 -2.30
C TYR A 10 -14.98 -10.70 -2.17
N SER A 11 -14.06 -10.58 -1.20
CA SER A 11 -13.40 -9.29 -0.89
C SER A 11 -12.71 -8.63 -2.09
N VAL A 12 -12.07 -9.39 -2.98
CA VAL A 12 -11.44 -8.83 -4.18
C VAL A 12 -12.46 -8.20 -5.11
N HIS A 13 -13.61 -8.86 -5.33
CA HIS A 13 -14.67 -8.33 -6.18
C HIS A 13 -15.30 -7.09 -5.56
N LEU A 14 -15.74 -7.21 -4.29
CA LEU A 14 -16.37 -6.12 -3.55
C LEU A 14 -15.47 -4.89 -3.47
N SER A 15 -14.15 -5.06 -3.30
CA SER A 15 -13.22 -3.92 -3.21
C SER A 15 -13.23 -3.03 -4.45
N GLN A 16 -13.57 -3.58 -5.62
CA GLN A 16 -13.57 -2.85 -6.88
C GLN A 16 -14.90 -2.14 -7.13
N GLU A 17 -15.96 -2.52 -6.42
CA GLU A 17 -17.29 -1.95 -6.59
C GLU A 17 -17.47 -0.65 -5.80
N PRO A 18 -18.21 0.34 -6.34
CA PRO A 18 -18.44 1.62 -5.66
C PRO A 18 -19.08 1.51 -4.27
N ASN A 19 -19.96 0.52 -4.06
CA ASN A 19 -20.58 0.28 -2.75
C ASN A 19 -19.86 -0.83 -1.97
N GLY A 20 -19.37 -1.87 -2.65
CA GLY A 20 -18.68 -3.00 -2.02
C GLY A 20 -17.40 -2.58 -1.28
N ASN A 21 -16.67 -1.60 -1.79
CA ASN A 21 -15.47 -1.10 -1.11
C ASN A 21 -15.80 -0.48 0.25
N TYR A 22 -16.94 0.24 0.39
CA TYR A 22 -17.36 0.79 1.67
C TYR A 22 -17.73 -0.31 2.66
N VAL A 23 -18.38 -1.39 2.20
CA VAL A 23 -18.67 -2.56 3.04
C VAL A 23 -17.38 -3.15 3.59
N LEU A 24 -16.35 -3.33 2.75
CA LEU A 24 -15.06 -3.86 3.21
C LEU A 24 -14.33 -2.90 4.15
N GLN A 25 -14.38 -1.59 3.91
CA GLN A 25 -13.82 -0.62 4.84
C GLN A 25 -14.49 -0.71 6.22
N LYS A 26 -15.83 -0.89 6.27
CA LYS A 26 -16.55 -1.10 7.53
C LYS A 26 -16.18 -2.41 8.21
N VAL A 27 -15.99 -3.48 7.44
CA VAL A 27 -15.53 -4.77 7.99
C VAL A 27 -14.11 -4.67 8.55
N LEU A 28 -13.19 -4.03 7.82
CA LEU A 28 -11.81 -3.82 8.28
C LEU A 28 -11.74 -2.91 9.52
N ALA A 29 -12.66 -1.94 9.63
CA ALA A 29 -12.78 -1.09 10.82
C ALA A 29 -13.28 -1.82 12.08
N LEU A 30 -13.74 -3.07 11.98
CA LEU A 30 -14.02 -3.91 13.15
C LEU A 30 -12.73 -4.46 13.78
N GLU A 31 -11.59 -4.36 13.06
CA GLU A 31 -10.27 -4.83 13.50
C GLU A 31 -10.21 -6.31 13.92
N ASP A 32 -11.16 -7.13 13.46
CA ASP A 32 -11.13 -8.58 13.67
C ASP A 32 -9.86 -9.17 13.04
N PRO A 33 -8.93 -9.75 13.82
CA PRO A 33 -7.65 -10.18 13.31
C PRO A 33 -7.76 -11.31 12.28
N VAL A 34 -8.76 -12.18 12.38
CA VAL A 34 -8.92 -13.32 11.47
C VAL A 34 -9.45 -12.83 10.12
N ILE A 35 -10.55 -12.07 10.15
CA ILE A 35 -11.17 -11.51 8.94
C ILE A 35 -10.20 -10.57 8.21
N THR A 36 -9.52 -9.70 8.96
CA THR A 36 -8.58 -8.74 8.37
C THR A 36 -7.41 -9.45 7.70
N LYS A 37 -6.85 -10.50 8.33
CA LYS A 37 -5.78 -11.31 7.75
C LYS A 37 -6.23 -11.99 6.46
N ASP A 38 -7.44 -12.52 6.44
CA ASP A 38 -7.98 -13.21 5.26
C ASP A 38 -8.21 -12.26 4.10
N ILE A 39 -8.74 -11.06 4.36
CA ILE A 39 -8.88 -10.00 3.35
C ILE A 39 -7.50 -9.61 2.80
N CYS A 40 -6.52 -9.33 3.67
CA CYS A 40 -5.15 -9.00 3.26
C CYS A 40 -4.54 -10.11 2.39
N ASN A 41 -4.71 -11.38 2.78
CA ASN A 41 -4.19 -12.53 2.04
C ASN A 41 -4.83 -12.69 0.65
N LYS A 42 -6.12 -12.39 0.51
CA LYS A 42 -6.82 -12.43 -0.79
C LYS A 42 -6.36 -11.32 -1.73
N MET A 43 -5.92 -10.18 -1.19
CA MET A 43 -5.50 -9.03 -1.98
C MET A 43 -4.03 -9.03 -2.37
N LYS A 44 -3.17 -9.72 -1.61
CA LYS A 44 -1.70 -9.60 -1.73
C LYS A 44 -1.18 -9.88 -3.15
N ASP A 45 -1.71 -10.88 -3.84
CA ASP A 45 -1.22 -11.27 -5.17
C ASP A 45 -1.71 -10.31 -6.28
N LEU A 46 -2.69 -9.45 -5.97
CA LEU A 46 -3.26 -8.44 -6.84
C LEU A 46 -2.93 -7.01 -6.40
N VAL A 47 -2.00 -6.83 -5.45
CA VAL A 47 -1.76 -5.54 -4.78
C VAL A 47 -1.49 -4.40 -5.77
N ALA A 48 -0.72 -4.66 -6.85
CA ALA A 48 -0.42 -3.64 -7.85
C ALA A 48 -1.68 -3.19 -8.60
N GLN A 49 -2.51 -4.13 -9.05
CA GLN A 49 -3.76 -3.84 -9.78
C GLN A 49 -4.77 -3.12 -8.88
N LEU A 50 -4.98 -3.63 -7.66
CA LEU A 50 -5.97 -3.07 -6.74
C LEU A 50 -5.57 -1.67 -6.26
N SER A 51 -4.27 -1.40 -6.12
CA SER A 51 -3.79 -0.09 -5.71
C SER A 51 -3.98 1.00 -6.77
N THR A 52 -4.08 0.65 -8.05
CA THR A 52 -4.28 1.63 -9.15
C THR A 52 -5.75 1.84 -9.52
N GLN A 53 -6.67 1.31 -8.72
CA GLN A 53 -8.10 1.39 -8.96
C GLN A 53 -8.74 2.29 -7.89
N LYS A 54 -9.63 3.19 -8.30
CA LYS A 54 -10.24 4.21 -7.43
C LYS A 54 -10.85 3.63 -6.15
N HIS A 55 -11.56 2.50 -6.24
CA HIS A 55 -12.31 1.95 -5.11
C HIS A 55 -11.47 1.00 -4.25
N SER A 56 -10.72 0.10 -4.89
CA SER A 56 -9.96 -0.93 -4.19
C SER A 56 -8.69 -0.38 -3.54
N SER A 57 -8.13 0.74 -4.03
CA SER A 57 -7.00 1.42 -3.38
C SER A 57 -7.30 1.81 -1.93
N TYR A 58 -8.52 2.30 -1.64
CA TYR A 58 -8.94 2.58 -0.25
C TYR A 58 -8.92 1.34 0.63
N VAL A 59 -9.28 0.17 0.09
CA VAL A 59 -9.25 -1.08 0.85
C VAL A 59 -7.81 -1.55 1.09
N ILE A 60 -6.91 -1.34 0.12
CA ILE A 60 -5.47 -1.60 0.32
C ILE A 60 -4.89 -0.66 1.40
N GLU A 61 -5.28 0.62 1.42
CA GLU A 61 -4.86 1.55 2.48
C GLU A 61 -5.37 1.12 3.87
N MET A 62 -6.61 0.62 3.97
CA MET A 62 -7.13 0.06 5.22
C MET A 62 -6.35 -1.19 5.66
N CYS A 63 -6.01 -2.08 4.72
CA CYS A 63 -5.14 -3.23 5.01
C CYS A 63 -3.76 -2.79 5.52
N LEU A 64 -3.19 -1.72 4.97
CA LEU A 64 -1.94 -1.12 5.46
C LEU A 64 -2.09 -0.53 6.87
N GLN A 65 -3.27 -0.03 7.26
CA GLN A 65 -3.50 0.50 8.62
C GLN A 65 -3.72 -0.59 9.68
N SER A 66 -3.92 -1.84 9.25
CA SER A 66 -4.20 -2.97 10.16
C SER A 66 -2.94 -3.57 10.80
N THR A 67 -3.15 -4.45 11.78
CA THR A 67 -2.10 -5.29 12.37
C THR A 67 -1.43 -6.24 11.37
N TRP A 68 -2.01 -6.43 10.17
CA TRP A 68 -1.51 -7.30 9.10
C TRP A 68 -0.87 -6.52 7.93
N MET A 69 -0.51 -5.24 8.13
CA MET A 69 0.18 -4.38 7.16
C MET A 69 1.33 -5.08 6.42
N GLU A 70 2.11 -5.90 7.13
CA GLU A 70 3.25 -6.62 6.57
C GLU A 70 2.88 -7.49 5.36
N ILE A 71 1.67 -8.05 5.31
CA ILE A 71 1.21 -8.85 4.15
C ILE A 71 1.20 -7.99 2.88
N VAL A 72 0.66 -6.77 2.96
CA VAL A 72 0.59 -5.83 1.83
C VAL A 72 1.98 -5.30 1.49
N VAL A 73 2.78 -4.92 2.49
CA VAL A 73 4.12 -4.39 2.26
C VAL A 73 5.05 -5.43 1.63
N LEU A 74 5.02 -6.68 2.09
CA LEU A 74 5.79 -7.75 1.48
C LEU A 74 5.34 -8.06 0.05
N ALA A 75 4.06 -7.86 -0.28
CA ALA A 75 3.57 -7.97 -1.65
C ALA A 75 4.08 -6.83 -2.54
N LEU A 76 4.07 -5.58 -2.03
CA LEU A 76 4.66 -4.43 -2.73
C LEU A 76 6.16 -4.64 -3.00
N LEU A 77 6.90 -5.20 -2.04
CA LEU A 77 8.33 -5.50 -2.17
C LEU A 77 8.66 -6.60 -3.19
N LYS A 78 7.67 -7.39 -3.63
CA LYS A 78 7.84 -8.40 -4.69
C LYS A 78 7.61 -7.83 -6.09
N LEU A 79 7.11 -6.61 -6.20
CA LEU A 79 6.89 -5.97 -7.49
C LEU A 79 8.22 -5.68 -8.18
N ASN A 80 8.26 -5.86 -9.51
CA ASN A 80 9.44 -5.50 -10.29
C ASN A 80 9.56 -3.96 -10.42
N PRO A 81 10.75 -3.42 -10.77
CA PRO A 81 10.96 -1.97 -10.85
C PRO A 81 9.97 -1.23 -11.76
N LYS A 82 9.53 -1.85 -12.86
CA LYS A 82 8.54 -1.26 -13.77
C LYS A 82 7.16 -1.14 -13.12
N GLN A 83 6.72 -2.19 -12.41
CA GLN A 83 5.44 -2.17 -11.69
C GLN A 83 5.44 -1.11 -10.58
N VAL A 84 6.53 -1.01 -9.82
CA VAL A 84 6.69 0.00 -8.76
C VAL A 84 6.66 1.41 -9.36
N SER A 85 7.37 1.62 -10.47
CA SER A 85 7.40 2.90 -11.18
C SER A 85 6.01 3.34 -11.65
N LEU A 86 5.24 2.43 -12.24
CA LEU A 86 3.86 2.68 -12.65
C LEU A 86 2.98 3.00 -11.44
N LEU A 87 3.11 2.22 -10.36
CA LEU A 87 2.34 2.41 -9.14
C LEU A 87 2.60 3.77 -8.48
N ALA A 88 3.87 4.19 -8.41
CA ALA A 88 4.26 5.47 -7.82
C ALA A 88 3.78 6.70 -8.62
N GLN A 89 3.55 6.53 -9.93
CA GLN A 89 3.06 7.58 -10.81
C GLN A 89 1.54 7.53 -11.00
N ASP A 90 0.88 6.44 -10.64
CA ASP A 90 -0.56 6.30 -10.74
C ASP A 90 -1.32 7.27 -9.82
N GLN A 91 -2.49 7.73 -10.26
CA GLN A 91 -3.31 8.72 -9.54
C GLN A 91 -3.89 8.21 -8.19
N PHE A 92 -3.96 6.89 -7.99
CA PHE A 92 -4.39 6.26 -6.73
C PHE A 92 -3.22 5.51 -6.07
N GLY A 93 -2.44 4.79 -6.87
CA GLY A 93 -1.33 3.96 -6.40
C GLY A 93 -0.25 4.72 -5.62
N ASN A 94 -0.04 6.00 -5.97
CA ASN A 94 0.90 6.87 -5.24
C ASN A 94 0.53 7.01 -3.76
N TYR A 95 -0.77 7.04 -3.42
CA TYR A 95 -1.21 7.15 -2.03
C TYR A 95 -0.94 5.87 -1.22
N VAL A 96 -1.11 4.70 -1.85
CA VAL A 96 -0.77 3.41 -1.23
C VAL A 96 0.72 3.34 -0.87
N LEU A 97 1.61 3.78 -1.77
CA LEU A 97 3.05 3.81 -1.50
C LEU A 97 3.42 4.83 -0.41
N GLN A 98 2.82 6.02 -0.42
CA GLN A 98 3.02 7.02 0.63
C GLN A 98 2.57 6.48 2.00
N LYS A 99 1.41 5.82 2.06
CA LYS A 99 0.88 5.19 3.28
C LYS A 99 1.82 4.09 3.77
N ALA A 100 2.28 3.20 2.88
CA ALA A 100 3.22 2.14 3.22
C ALA A 100 4.54 2.70 3.79
N LEU A 101 5.13 3.71 3.14
CA LEU A 101 6.34 4.38 3.62
C LEU A 101 6.12 5.01 5.00
N THR A 102 5.02 5.77 5.16
CA THR A 102 4.72 6.48 6.40
C THR A 102 4.54 5.50 7.58
N LEU A 103 3.74 4.45 7.39
CA LEU A 103 3.43 3.53 8.49
C LEU A 103 4.61 2.62 8.85
N THR A 104 5.40 2.17 7.86
CA THR A 104 6.58 1.35 8.13
C THR A 104 7.70 2.14 8.79
N LYS A 105 7.86 3.44 8.48
CA LYS A 105 8.85 4.32 9.11
C LYS A 105 8.79 4.30 10.65
N TYR A 106 7.58 4.24 11.22
CA TYR A 106 7.39 4.26 12.67
C TYR A 106 7.23 2.87 13.29
N ASN A 107 6.63 1.92 12.57
CA ASN A 107 6.22 0.63 13.16
C ASN A 107 7.10 -0.55 12.73
N ARG A 108 7.80 -0.47 11.60
CA ARG A 108 8.55 -1.57 10.96
C ARG A 108 9.71 -1.04 10.12
N ASN A 109 10.74 -0.51 10.78
CA ASN A 109 11.90 0.11 10.10
C ASN A 109 12.60 -0.86 9.12
N ASP A 110 12.62 -2.16 9.41
CA ASP A 110 13.14 -3.20 8.51
C ASP A 110 12.42 -3.19 7.15
N LEU A 111 11.10 -3.07 7.14
CA LEU A 111 10.30 -2.99 5.91
C LEU A 111 10.44 -1.62 5.24
N TYR A 112 10.53 -0.55 6.03
CA TYR A 112 10.74 0.80 5.52
C TYR A 112 12.04 0.89 4.71
N GLN A 113 13.17 0.42 5.24
CA GLN A 113 14.45 0.44 4.52
C GLN A 113 14.41 -0.34 3.21
N ARG A 114 13.68 -1.47 3.18
CA ARG A 114 13.48 -2.26 1.96
C ARG A 114 12.64 -1.50 0.92
N LEU A 115 11.59 -0.81 1.35
CA LEU A 115 10.79 0.05 0.46
C LEU A 115 11.61 1.22 -0.09
N VAL A 116 12.40 1.88 0.76
CA VAL A 116 13.31 2.95 0.35
C VAL A 116 14.30 2.44 -0.70
N THR A 117 14.94 1.29 -0.46
CA THR A 117 15.89 0.69 -1.40
C THR A 117 15.24 0.38 -2.75
N LEU A 118 14.01 -0.12 -2.75
CA LEU A 118 13.23 -0.39 -3.97
C LEU A 118 12.92 0.90 -4.74
N LEU A 119 12.57 1.98 -4.04
CA LEU A 119 12.11 3.24 -4.64
C LEU A 119 13.25 4.21 -5.02
N MET A 120 14.41 4.10 -4.36
CA MET A 120 15.60 4.95 -4.57
C MET A 120 16.48 4.52 -5.76
N GLN A 121 16.02 3.58 -6.59
CA GLN A 121 16.75 3.24 -7.82
C GLN A 121 16.85 4.47 -8.72
N GLU A 122 18.06 4.77 -9.20
CA GLU A 122 18.38 6.03 -9.90
C GLU A 122 17.42 6.37 -11.05
N LYS A 123 17.08 5.39 -11.89
CA LYS A 123 16.11 5.60 -12.99
C LYS A 123 14.72 5.95 -12.49
N LEU A 124 14.30 5.37 -11.37
CA LEU A 124 12.98 5.59 -10.79
C LEU A 124 12.91 6.98 -10.15
N ILE A 125 13.88 7.33 -9.30
CA ILE A 125 13.84 8.59 -8.55
C ILE A 125 13.79 9.83 -9.47
N LEU A 126 14.54 9.79 -10.58
CA LEU A 126 14.53 10.83 -11.62
C LEU A 126 13.18 10.95 -12.33
N SER A 127 12.44 9.85 -12.48
CA SER A 127 11.09 9.88 -13.05
C SER A 127 10.05 10.44 -12.07
N LEU A 128 10.21 10.17 -10.77
CA LEU A 128 9.26 10.57 -9.74
C LEU A 128 9.29 12.07 -9.47
N GLN A 129 10.48 12.69 -9.39
CA GLN A 129 10.65 14.11 -9.02
C GLN A 129 9.87 15.08 -9.93
N HIS A 130 9.63 14.71 -11.20
CA HIS A 130 8.94 15.55 -12.18
C HIS A 130 7.52 15.08 -12.50
N HIS A 131 7.06 13.95 -11.96
CA HIS A 131 5.72 13.44 -12.22
C HIS A 131 4.69 14.03 -11.23
N PRO A 132 3.49 14.48 -11.66
CA PRO A 132 2.50 15.12 -10.78
C PRO A 132 2.14 14.32 -9.52
N ASN A 133 2.01 13.00 -9.67
CA ASN A 133 1.74 12.07 -8.56
C ASN A 133 3.03 11.53 -7.93
N GLY A 134 4.07 11.31 -8.75
CA GLY A 134 5.31 10.66 -8.31
C GLY A 134 6.12 11.53 -7.34
N ARG A 135 6.02 12.86 -7.49
CA ARG A 135 6.73 13.82 -6.64
C ARG A 135 6.37 13.68 -5.16
N ASN A 136 5.16 13.24 -4.83
CA ASN A 136 4.74 13.05 -3.44
C ASN A 136 5.47 11.86 -2.81
N VAL A 137 5.66 10.78 -3.57
CA VAL A 137 6.46 9.62 -3.13
C VAL A 137 7.93 10.04 -3.01
N TYR A 138 8.45 10.79 -3.98
CA TYR A 138 9.81 11.34 -3.95
C TYR A 138 10.07 12.18 -2.69
N ASN A 139 9.18 13.11 -2.36
CA ASN A 139 9.34 14.00 -1.20
C ASN A 139 9.46 13.22 0.12
N LEU A 140 8.67 12.16 0.30
CA LEU A 140 8.76 11.31 1.50
C LEU A 140 10.09 10.55 1.61
N LEU A 141 10.70 10.18 0.47
CA LEU A 141 12.00 9.54 0.45
C LEU A 141 13.10 10.56 0.81
N ASP A 142 13.05 11.76 0.23
CA ASP A 142 14.02 12.84 0.49
C ASP A 142 13.98 13.32 1.95
N GLU A 143 12.79 13.52 2.52
CA GLU A 143 12.62 13.83 3.95
C GLU A 143 13.22 12.73 4.85
N GLY A 144 13.05 11.45 4.48
CA GLY A 144 13.65 10.32 5.16
C GLY A 144 15.19 10.38 5.13
N MET A 145 15.77 10.77 4.00
CA MET A 145 17.21 10.91 3.84
C MET A 145 17.79 12.09 4.62
N LEU A 146 17.11 13.24 4.62
CA LEU A 146 17.55 14.43 5.36
C LEU A 146 17.57 14.18 6.87
N LEU A 147 16.57 13.46 7.40
CA LEU A 147 16.55 13.08 8.83
C LEU A 147 17.66 12.10 9.18
N SER A 148 18.01 11.16 8.29
CA SER A 148 19.11 10.20 8.55
C SER A 148 20.50 10.86 8.59
N LYS A 149 20.67 12.02 7.94
CA LYS A 149 21.92 12.79 7.94
C LYS A 149 22.09 13.71 9.15
N ASN A 150 21.00 14.03 9.86
CA ASN A 150 21.01 14.93 11.02
C ASN A 150 21.16 14.20 12.38
N VAL A 151 21.43 12.89 12.37
CA VAL A 151 21.61 12.06 13.57
C VAL A 151 23.07 11.55 13.70
N ILE A 152 24.00 12.14 12.94
CA ILE A 152 25.44 11.84 13.00
C ILE A 152 26.20 13.08 13.44
#